data_AF-A0A4R2EIH4-F1
#
_entry.id   AF-A0A4R2EIH4-F1
#
_cell.length_a   1.000
_cell.length_b   1.000
_cell.length_c   1.000
_cell.angle_alpha   90.00
_cell.angle_beta   90.00
_cell.angle_gamma   90.00
#
_symmetry.space_group_name_H-M   'P 1'
#
loop_
_entity.id
_entity.type
_entity.pdbx_description
1 polymer ?
#
loop_
_entity_poly.entity_id
_entity_poly.type
_entity_poly.pdbx_seq_one_letter_code
_entity_poly.pdbx_strand_id
1 'polypeptide(L)'
;MKKYRVALFFDLSRQYDRDVIQGILNFSNEIQKWEFFYEAPHYLEKEETKRQIKKIIRWQPDGIIARGNPGWEKLLSLKKPIIISPHYERIAGVTNIYCENEMIGEMVASEFIHKGFRNFSFFGDSHFYWSTERQIAFERAIKGDENRNYVPIPNEIASLHWEDRPAALAKWLADQKLPLAIMAASDEYSQLLVEAIHIANLKIPSDVSIIGVDNDRFICELSNPTLSSVDQDAERSGYLSAKTLHQMMLSNSLIADPIISYPRMIVRRKSSDEYAIADENVHNAITFIKKNAPKRDITVEEVVNATRLSRRSLELRFDSLLNQTIHDFICMVRIENVCNLLDNSEKTIKEIAFHLNFNSVENLSRLFKRVMGCTPSEFRKNKK
;
A
#
# COMPACT_ATOMS: atom_id res chain seq x y z
N MET A 1 -22.98 4.88 -32.82
CA MET A 1 -23.12 4.33 -31.45
C MET A 1 -23.10 5.47 -30.45
N LYS A 2 -23.94 5.44 -29.40
CA LYS A 2 -23.97 6.47 -28.35
C LYS A 2 -22.62 6.48 -27.62
N LYS A 3 -21.97 7.64 -27.55
CA LYS A 3 -20.83 7.88 -26.67
C LYS A 3 -21.32 8.45 -25.33
N TYR A 4 -20.59 8.16 -24.26
CA TYR A 4 -20.86 8.66 -22.91
C TYR A 4 -19.81 9.69 -22.52
N ARG A 5 -20.26 10.79 -21.93
CA ARG A 5 -19.42 11.89 -21.48
C ARG A 5 -19.09 11.69 -20.01
N VAL A 6 -17.84 11.41 -19.68
CA VAL A 6 -17.41 11.11 -18.30
C VAL A 6 -16.49 12.20 -17.79
N ALA A 7 -16.85 12.81 -16.66
CA ALA A 7 -16.00 13.79 -16.00
C ALA A 7 -15.14 13.12 -14.93
N LEU A 8 -13.85 13.42 -14.92
CA LEU A 8 -12.87 12.95 -13.95
C LEU A 8 -12.39 14.12 -13.10
N PHE A 9 -12.40 13.96 -11.78
CA PHE A 9 -11.93 14.97 -10.83
C PHE A 9 -10.97 14.35 -9.82
N PHE A 10 -9.69 14.30 -10.19
CA PHE A 10 -8.57 13.69 -9.45
C PHE A 10 -7.31 14.55 -9.55
N ASP A 11 -6.40 14.41 -8.57
CA ASP A 11 -5.12 15.11 -8.52
C ASP A 11 -3.98 14.21 -9.02
N LEU A 12 -3.52 14.45 -10.25
CA LEU A 12 -2.46 13.66 -10.88
C LEU A 12 -1.08 13.81 -10.21
N SER A 13 -0.92 14.68 -9.20
CA SER A 13 0.33 14.77 -8.43
C SER A 13 0.57 13.54 -7.55
N ARG A 14 -0.48 12.81 -7.13
CA ARG A 14 -0.38 11.62 -6.26
C ARG A 14 -0.44 10.31 -7.05
N GLN A 15 0.37 9.32 -6.68
CA GLN A 15 0.37 8.02 -7.36
C GLN A 15 -1.00 7.32 -7.29
N TYR A 16 -1.65 7.32 -6.13
CA TYR A 16 -2.98 6.70 -5.97
C TYR A 16 -3.99 7.19 -7.02
N ASP A 17 -4.07 8.51 -7.23
CA ASP A 17 -5.00 9.11 -8.19
C ASP A 17 -4.62 8.77 -9.65
N ARG A 18 -3.32 8.67 -9.95
CA ARG A 18 -2.83 8.22 -11.26
C ARG A 18 -3.21 6.77 -11.53
N ASP A 19 -3.08 5.90 -10.54
CA ASP A 19 -3.41 4.47 -10.67
C ASP A 19 -4.92 4.29 -10.85
N VAL A 20 -5.76 5.00 -10.09
CA VAL A 20 -7.22 5.01 -10.32
C VAL A 20 -7.55 5.44 -11.75
N ILE A 21 -6.91 6.49 -12.27
CA ILE A 21 -7.12 6.92 -13.67
C ILE A 21 -6.65 5.84 -14.65
N GLN A 22 -5.52 5.18 -14.41
CA GLN A 22 -5.05 4.09 -15.26
C GLN A 22 -6.09 2.97 -15.36
N GLY A 23 -6.68 2.56 -14.23
CA GLY A 23 -7.76 1.58 -14.20
C GLY A 23 -9.00 2.01 -15.01
N ILE A 24 -9.38 3.28 -14.90
CA ILE A 24 -10.48 3.87 -15.66
C ILE A 24 -10.19 3.81 -17.16
N LEU A 25 -8.96 4.13 -17.57
CA LEU A 25 -8.53 4.08 -18.96
C LEU A 25 -8.54 2.65 -19.51
N ASN A 26 -8.09 1.67 -18.72
CA ASN A 26 -8.10 0.26 -19.12
C ASN A 26 -9.52 -0.18 -19.50
N PHE A 27 -10.51 0.06 -18.64
CA PHE A 27 -11.91 -0.24 -18.95
C PHE A 27 -12.44 0.57 -20.14
N SER A 28 -12.16 1.87 -20.18
CA SER A 28 -12.63 2.75 -21.27
C SER A 28 -12.12 2.29 -22.64
N ASN A 29 -10.88 1.80 -22.71
CA ASN A 29 -10.27 1.30 -23.93
C ASN A 29 -10.91 -0.02 -24.41
N GLU A 30 -11.43 -0.85 -23.51
CA GLU A 30 -12.16 -2.07 -23.87
C GLU A 30 -13.50 -1.75 -24.56
N ILE A 31 -14.21 -0.73 -24.07
CA ILE A 31 -15.55 -0.40 -24.58
C ILE A 31 -15.54 0.64 -25.70
N GLN A 32 -14.49 1.46 -25.82
CA GLN A 32 -14.31 2.53 -26.81
C GLN A 32 -15.53 3.46 -26.97
N LYS A 33 -16.21 3.76 -25.86
CA LYS A 33 -17.48 4.52 -25.83
C LYS A 33 -17.44 5.80 -25.02
N TRP A 34 -16.33 6.11 -24.35
CA TRP A 34 -16.26 7.26 -23.44
C TRP A 34 -15.50 8.43 -24.05
N GLU A 35 -15.97 9.63 -23.74
CA GLU A 35 -15.26 10.89 -23.95
C GLU A 35 -15.02 11.52 -22.59
N PHE A 36 -13.79 11.95 -22.33
CA PHE A 36 -13.41 12.45 -21.02
C PHE A 36 -13.45 13.97 -20.94
N PHE A 37 -13.92 14.47 -19.80
CA PHE A 37 -13.56 15.78 -19.30
C PHE A 37 -12.55 15.60 -18.17
N TYR A 38 -11.34 16.12 -18.37
CA TYR A 38 -10.33 16.23 -17.33
C TYR A 38 -9.71 17.62 -17.42
N GLU A 39 -9.54 18.25 -16.27
CA GLU A 39 -8.80 19.50 -16.12
C GLU A 39 -7.93 19.37 -14.89
N ALA A 40 -6.62 19.67 -15.03
CA ALA A 40 -5.72 19.59 -13.89
C ALA A 40 -6.11 20.68 -12.86
N PRO A 41 -6.13 20.37 -11.54
CA PRO A 41 -6.30 21.40 -10.53
C PRO A 41 -5.12 22.39 -10.62
N HIS A 42 -5.38 23.68 -10.85
CA HIS A 42 -4.33 24.69 -10.84
C HIS A 42 -3.92 24.99 -9.38
N TYR A 43 -2.61 24.91 -9.13
CA TYR A 43 -2.02 24.87 -7.79
C TYR A 43 -2.08 26.17 -6.98
N LEU A 44 -2.69 27.25 -7.48
CA LEU A 44 -2.50 28.61 -6.91
C LEU A 44 -3.77 29.30 -6.38
N GLU A 45 -5.00 28.78 -6.55
CA GLU A 45 -6.21 29.47 -6.06
C GLU A 45 -7.26 28.57 -5.38
N LYS A 46 -7.70 28.89 -4.16
CA LYS A 46 -8.83 28.21 -3.48
C LYS A 46 -10.17 28.33 -4.21
N GLU A 47 -10.30 29.28 -5.14
CA GLU A 47 -11.48 29.48 -5.99
C GLU A 47 -11.54 28.47 -7.16
N GLU A 48 -10.46 27.72 -7.43
CA GLU A 48 -10.30 26.85 -8.60
C GLU A 48 -11.27 25.67 -8.62
N THR A 49 -11.42 24.95 -7.50
CA THR A 49 -12.34 23.81 -7.39
C THR A 49 -13.76 24.22 -7.78
N LYS A 50 -14.21 25.41 -7.34
CA LYS A 50 -15.52 25.96 -7.72
C LYS A 50 -15.58 26.24 -9.23
N ARG A 51 -14.50 26.73 -9.86
CA ARG A 51 -14.44 26.98 -11.31
C ARG A 51 -14.50 25.68 -12.10
N GLN A 52 -13.73 24.67 -11.70
CA GLN A 52 -13.71 23.36 -12.35
C GLN A 52 -15.08 22.69 -12.27
N ILE A 53 -15.71 22.68 -11.10
CA ILE A 53 -17.08 22.16 -10.93
C ILE A 53 -18.08 22.90 -11.84
N LYS A 54 -18.00 24.24 -11.93
CA LYS A 54 -18.84 25.00 -12.86
C LYS A 54 -18.62 24.59 -14.32
N LYS A 55 -17.38 24.32 -14.72
CA LYS A 55 -17.06 23.83 -16.08
C LYS A 55 -17.62 22.43 -16.30
N ILE A 56 -17.48 21.51 -15.35
CA ILE A 56 -18.09 20.16 -15.42
C ILE A 56 -19.61 20.26 -15.56
N ILE A 57 -20.27 21.09 -14.74
CA ILE A 57 -21.72 21.28 -14.80
C ILE A 57 -22.16 21.82 -16.17
N ARG A 58 -21.44 22.82 -16.71
CA ARG A 58 -21.70 23.36 -18.05
C ARG A 58 -21.43 22.35 -19.15
N TRP A 59 -20.43 21.49 -18.95
CA TRP A 59 -20.10 20.43 -19.90
C TRP A 59 -21.19 19.37 -19.96
N GLN A 60 -22.00 19.15 -18.90
CA GLN A 60 -23.11 18.18 -18.89
C GLN A 60 -22.63 16.72 -19.12
N PRO A 61 -21.92 16.12 -18.14
CA PRO A 61 -21.52 14.72 -18.21
C PRO A 61 -22.71 13.77 -18.11
N ASP A 62 -22.54 12.56 -18.64
CA ASP A 62 -23.41 11.41 -18.40
C ASP A 62 -23.06 10.67 -17.10
N GLY A 63 -21.82 10.77 -16.63
CA GLY A 63 -21.36 10.18 -15.38
C GLY A 63 -20.08 10.85 -14.86
N ILE A 64 -19.79 10.71 -13.56
CA ILE A 64 -18.67 11.37 -12.90
C ILE A 64 -17.93 10.39 -11.99
N ILE A 65 -16.60 10.44 -12.02
CA ILE A 65 -15.74 9.81 -11.02
C ILE A 65 -14.87 10.90 -10.41
N ALA A 66 -14.92 11.07 -9.10
CA ALA A 66 -14.31 12.21 -8.43
C ALA A 66 -13.72 11.86 -7.07
N ARG A 67 -12.75 12.64 -6.61
CA ARG A 67 -12.29 12.66 -5.23
C ARG A 67 -13.19 13.56 -4.37
N GLY A 68 -13.50 13.11 -3.15
CA GLY A 68 -14.35 13.80 -2.17
C GLY A 68 -13.69 15.02 -1.53
N ASN A 69 -13.21 15.96 -2.34
CA ASN A 69 -12.63 17.23 -1.88
C ASN A 69 -13.72 18.30 -1.74
N PRO A 70 -13.59 19.29 -0.84
CA PRO A 70 -14.66 20.24 -0.54
C PRO A 70 -15.25 20.91 -1.77
N GLY A 71 -16.58 20.87 -1.90
CA GLY A 71 -17.33 21.47 -3.01
C GLY A 71 -17.84 20.46 -4.04
N TRP A 72 -17.34 19.22 -4.04
CA TRP A 72 -17.78 18.14 -4.94
C TRP A 72 -19.31 17.94 -4.89
N GLU A 73 -19.97 18.23 -3.76
CA GLU A 73 -21.40 18.06 -3.52
C GLU A 73 -22.26 18.82 -4.54
N LYS A 74 -21.74 19.92 -5.09
CA LYS A 74 -22.43 20.70 -6.13
C LYS A 74 -22.69 19.90 -7.40
N LEU A 75 -21.91 18.85 -7.65
CA LEU A 75 -22.09 17.94 -8.78
C LEU A 75 -23.39 17.11 -8.66
N LEU A 76 -23.92 16.91 -7.44
CA LEU A 76 -25.20 16.22 -7.20
C LEU A 76 -26.37 16.92 -7.91
N SER A 77 -26.28 18.24 -8.15
CA SER A 77 -27.30 19.00 -8.88
C SER A 77 -27.53 18.50 -10.32
N LEU A 78 -26.56 17.80 -10.90
CA LEU A 78 -26.67 17.26 -12.26
C LEU A 78 -27.63 16.07 -12.35
N LYS A 79 -27.95 15.40 -11.22
CA LYS A 79 -28.75 14.17 -11.18
C LYS A 79 -28.22 13.12 -12.15
N LYS A 80 -26.91 12.91 -12.11
CA LYS A 80 -26.17 11.92 -12.90
C LYS A 80 -25.55 10.87 -11.97
N PRO A 81 -25.21 9.68 -12.46
CA PRO A 81 -24.35 8.73 -11.76
C PRO A 81 -23.03 9.38 -11.31
N ILE A 82 -22.69 9.25 -10.04
CA ILE A 82 -21.46 9.79 -9.46
C ILE A 82 -20.82 8.72 -8.57
N ILE A 83 -19.53 8.47 -8.78
CA ILE A 83 -18.69 7.64 -7.89
C ILE A 83 -17.67 8.55 -7.22
N ILE A 84 -17.58 8.47 -5.88
CA ILE A 84 -16.68 9.31 -5.08
C ILE A 84 -15.63 8.48 -4.37
N SER A 85 -14.35 8.84 -4.53
CA SER A 85 -13.26 8.42 -3.64
C SER A 85 -13.23 9.34 -2.42
N PRO A 86 -13.77 8.93 -1.25
CA PRO A 86 -13.87 9.81 -0.09
C PRO A 86 -12.49 10.16 0.48
N HIS A 87 -12.39 11.31 1.15
CA HIS A 87 -11.14 11.75 1.78
C HIS A 87 -11.26 11.95 3.30
N TYR A 88 -12.29 12.67 3.75
CA TYR A 88 -12.53 12.94 5.17
C TYR A 88 -13.48 11.94 5.82
N GLU A 89 -14.55 11.58 5.12
CA GLU A 89 -15.56 10.63 5.57
C GLU A 89 -16.21 9.93 4.38
N ARG A 90 -16.80 8.75 4.62
CA ARG A 90 -17.62 8.05 3.63
C ARG A 90 -18.93 8.83 3.43
N ILE A 91 -19.34 9.01 2.19
CA ILE A 91 -20.44 9.92 1.86
C ILE A 91 -21.73 9.15 1.64
N ALA A 92 -22.79 9.47 2.37
CA ALA A 92 -24.11 8.89 2.18
C ALA A 92 -24.76 9.35 0.86
N GLY A 93 -25.54 8.48 0.22
CA GLY A 93 -26.31 8.82 -0.99
C GLY A 93 -25.50 8.88 -2.29
N VAL A 94 -24.23 8.47 -2.28
CA VAL A 94 -23.41 8.27 -3.49
C VAL A 94 -22.69 6.93 -3.43
N THR A 95 -22.28 6.42 -4.59
CA THR A 95 -21.41 5.24 -4.64
C THR A 95 -20.00 5.64 -4.24
N ASN A 96 -19.48 5.03 -3.17
CA ASN A 96 -18.12 5.29 -2.68
C ASN A 96 -17.14 4.28 -3.29
N ILE A 97 -15.90 4.68 -3.53
CA ILE A 97 -14.78 3.81 -3.85
C ILE A 97 -13.67 3.97 -2.81
N TYR A 98 -13.23 2.89 -2.19
CA TYR A 98 -12.12 2.90 -1.24
C TYR A 98 -11.42 1.54 -1.14
N CYS A 99 -10.25 1.52 -0.51
CA CYS A 99 -9.54 0.30 -0.13
C CYS A 99 -9.90 -0.08 1.32
N GLU A 100 -9.90 -1.38 1.64
CA GLU A 100 -10.08 -1.89 3.01
C GLU A 100 -8.95 -1.44 3.94
N ASN A 101 -9.19 -0.34 4.65
CA ASN A 101 -8.21 0.27 5.55
C ASN A 101 -7.92 -0.58 6.78
N GLU A 102 -8.91 -1.34 7.28
CA GLU A 102 -8.68 -2.26 8.39
C GLU A 102 -7.71 -3.38 7.99
N MET A 103 -7.89 -3.95 6.81
CA MET A 103 -6.98 -4.97 6.26
C MET A 103 -5.57 -4.41 6.08
N ILE A 104 -5.40 -3.16 5.65
CA ILE A 104 -4.09 -2.50 5.57
C ILE A 104 -3.43 -2.44 6.97
N GLY A 105 -4.16 -1.98 7.99
CA GLY A 105 -3.63 -1.90 9.35
C GLY A 105 -3.22 -3.27 9.91
N GLU A 106 -4.06 -4.29 9.73
CA GLU A 106 -3.76 -5.66 10.16
C GLU A 106 -2.57 -6.26 9.43
N MET A 107 -2.47 -6.01 8.12
CA MET A 107 -1.40 -6.50 7.28
C MET A 107 -0.04 -5.93 7.70
N VAL A 108 0.04 -4.63 7.97
CA VAL A 108 1.28 -3.98 8.44
C VAL A 108 1.63 -4.41 9.86
N ALA A 109 0.64 -4.57 10.74
CA ALA A 109 0.87 -5.11 12.08
C ALA A 109 1.46 -6.52 12.01
N SER A 110 0.82 -7.41 11.22
CA SER A 110 1.28 -8.79 11.02
C SER A 110 2.70 -8.84 10.48
N GLU A 111 3.05 -7.98 9.53
CA GLU A 111 4.42 -7.88 8.99
C GLU A 111 5.45 -7.55 10.08
N PHE A 112 5.20 -6.52 10.89
CA PHE A 112 6.14 -6.16 11.96
C PHE A 112 6.21 -7.22 13.07
N ILE A 113 5.07 -7.86 13.41
CA ILE A 113 5.03 -8.96 14.37
C ILE A 113 5.87 -10.13 13.85
N HIS A 114 5.70 -10.53 12.58
CA HIS A 114 6.49 -11.60 11.96
C HIS A 114 7.97 -11.24 11.84
N LYS A 115 8.33 -9.96 11.91
CA LYS A 115 9.72 -9.50 11.98
C LYS A 115 10.28 -9.45 13.41
N GLY A 116 9.51 -9.86 14.41
CA GLY A 116 9.94 -9.96 15.81
C GLY A 116 9.87 -8.65 16.61
N PHE A 117 9.26 -7.59 16.07
CA PHE A 117 9.13 -6.33 16.79
C PHE A 117 8.24 -6.50 18.02
N ARG A 118 8.54 -5.72 19.08
CA ARG A 118 7.75 -5.68 20.31
C ARG A 118 7.28 -4.29 20.71
N ASN A 119 7.88 -3.24 20.13
CA ASN A 119 7.44 -1.86 20.32
C ASN A 119 6.87 -1.35 19.00
N PHE A 120 5.68 -0.77 19.06
CA PHE A 120 4.92 -0.37 17.89
C PHE A 120 4.34 1.02 18.06
N SER A 121 4.21 1.74 16.95
CA SER A 121 3.50 3.00 16.89
C SER A 121 2.85 3.22 15.53
N PHE A 122 1.94 4.19 15.46
CA PHE A 122 1.29 4.63 14.25
C PHE A 122 1.43 6.15 14.12
N PHE A 123 1.80 6.63 12.93
CA PHE A 123 1.84 8.06 12.62
C PHE A 123 0.88 8.40 11.49
N GLY A 124 -0.08 9.27 11.77
CA GLY A 124 -1.09 9.71 10.80
C GLY A 124 -1.86 10.93 11.28
N ASP A 125 -3.02 11.15 10.71
CA ASP A 125 -3.88 12.29 11.03
C ASP A 125 -5.35 11.85 11.14
N SER A 126 -5.91 12.00 12.33
CA SER A 126 -7.29 11.59 12.65
C SER A 126 -8.36 12.37 11.88
N HIS A 127 -7.98 13.48 11.23
CA HIS A 127 -8.89 14.23 10.35
C HIS A 127 -9.33 13.42 9.13
N PHE A 128 -8.57 12.38 8.76
CA PHE A 128 -8.90 11.50 7.65
C PHE A 128 -9.43 10.16 8.13
N TYR A 129 -10.64 9.76 7.71
CA TYR A 129 -11.22 8.49 8.12
C TYR A 129 -10.31 7.28 7.81
N TRP A 130 -9.64 7.28 6.65
CA TRP A 130 -8.77 6.19 6.23
C TRP A 130 -7.54 6.05 7.13
N SER A 131 -7.01 7.15 7.68
CA SER A 131 -5.91 7.12 8.64
C SER A 131 -6.38 6.53 9.97
N THR A 132 -7.56 6.95 10.43
CA THR A 132 -8.16 6.44 11.68
C THR A 132 -8.50 4.95 11.60
N GLU A 133 -9.10 4.47 10.51
CA GLU A 133 -9.39 3.05 10.31
C GLU A 133 -8.12 2.19 10.30
N ARG A 134 -7.05 2.65 9.62
CA ARG A 134 -5.73 1.98 9.62
C ARG A 134 -5.16 1.90 11.04
N GLN A 135 -5.18 3.01 11.78
CA GLN A 135 -4.68 3.08 13.15
C GLN A 135 -5.40 2.10 14.07
N ILE A 136 -6.74 2.11 14.06
CA ILE A 136 -7.56 1.26 14.93
C ILE A 136 -7.24 -0.22 14.68
N ALA A 137 -7.19 -0.62 13.41
CA ALA A 137 -6.92 -2.01 13.05
C ALA A 137 -5.47 -2.44 13.38
N PHE A 138 -4.50 -1.56 13.12
CA PHE A 138 -3.10 -1.78 13.49
C PHE A 138 -2.96 -1.95 15.01
N GLU A 139 -3.48 -1.01 15.79
CA GLU A 139 -3.43 -1.04 17.25
C GLU A 139 -4.14 -2.27 17.83
N ARG A 140 -5.32 -2.62 17.30
CA ARG A 140 -6.07 -3.83 17.67
C ARG A 140 -5.24 -5.09 17.46
N ALA A 141 -4.57 -5.22 16.30
CA ALA A 141 -3.73 -6.37 15.99
C ALA A 141 -2.51 -6.48 16.93
N ILE A 142 -1.90 -5.35 17.34
CA ILE A 142 -0.78 -5.33 18.30
C ILE A 142 -1.23 -5.68 19.71
N LYS A 143 -2.35 -5.11 20.20
CA LYS A 143 -2.83 -5.31 21.58
C LYS A 143 -3.35 -6.72 21.88
N GLY A 144 -3.43 -7.61 20.89
CA GLY A 144 -3.78 -9.02 21.09
C GLY A 144 -2.77 -9.86 21.88
N ASP A 145 -1.61 -9.30 22.27
CA ASP A 145 -0.57 -9.98 23.06
C ASP A 145 0.04 -8.98 24.06
N GLU A 146 0.02 -9.32 25.35
CA GLU A 146 0.51 -8.48 26.45
C GLU A 146 2.02 -8.22 26.37
N ASN A 147 2.77 -9.03 25.62
CA ASN A 147 4.20 -8.85 25.42
C ASN A 147 4.55 -7.78 24.37
N ARG A 148 3.55 -7.16 23.74
CA ARG A 148 3.72 -6.13 22.73
C ARG A 148 3.27 -4.78 23.28
N ASN A 149 4.14 -3.80 23.12
CA ASN A 149 3.94 -2.45 23.59
C ASN A 149 3.54 -1.54 22.41
N TYR A 150 2.33 -1.00 22.46
CA TYR A 150 1.87 0.04 21.53
C TYR A 150 1.99 1.41 22.22
N VAL A 151 2.78 2.31 21.64
CA VAL A 151 2.94 3.68 22.14
C VAL A 151 2.38 4.66 21.12
N PRO A 152 1.30 5.40 21.43
CA PRO A 152 0.74 6.37 20.50
C PRO A 152 1.68 7.57 20.32
N ILE A 153 1.80 8.05 19.09
CA ILE A 153 2.39 9.37 18.80
C ILE A 153 1.38 10.44 19.22
N PRO A 154 1.79 11.51 19.94
CA PRO A 154 0.88 12.58 20.34
C PRO A 154 0.16 13.23 19.16
N ASN A 155 -1.16 13.34 19.23
CA ASN A 155 -2.00 13.89 18.15
C ASN A 155 -1.68 15.36 17.85
N GLU A 156 -1.13 16.09 18.82
CA GLU A 156 -0.71 17.48 18.66
C GLU A 156 0.36 17.62 17.58
N ILE A 157 1.22 16.60 17.40
CA ILE A 157 2.24 16.57 16.35
C ILE A 157 1.58 16.56 14.97
N ALA A 158 0.52 15.78 14.78
CA ALA A 158 -0.21 15.74 13.51
C ALA A 158 -0.91 17.08 13.19
N SER A 159 -1.15 17.92 14.20
CA SER A 159 -1.78 19.25 14.05
C SER A 159 -0.78 20.36 13.72
N LEU A 160 0.53 20.11 13.82
CA LEU A 160 1.57 21.08 13.46
C LEU A 160 1.61 21.33 11.94
N HIS A 161 2.20 22.48 11.57
CA HIS A 161 2.60 22.75 10.19
C HIS A 161 3.54 21.65 9.70
N TRP A 162 3.47 21.36 8.40
CA TRP A 162 4.14 20.21 7.80
C TRP A 162 5.64 20.16 8.12
N GLU A 163 6.30 21.31 8.00
CA GLU A 163 7.73 21.55 8.25
C GLU A 163 8.14 21.45 9.73
N ASP A 164 7.21 21.60 10.68
CA ASP A 164 7.51 21.55 12.12
C ASP A 164 7.40 20.13 12.69
N ARG A 165 6.72 19.22 11.98
CA ARG A 165 6.46 17.84 12.43
C ARG A 165 7.75 17.04 12.67
N PRO A 166 8.78 17.07 11.80
CA PRO A 166 9.97 16.25 11.98
C PRO A 166 10.70 16.53 13.30
N ALA A 167 10.84 17.80 13.70
CA ALA A 167 11.49 18.17 14.95
C ALA A 167 10.70 17.69 16.19
N ALA A 168 9.37 17.80 16.15
CA ALA A 168 8.52 17.31 17.24
C ALA A 168 8.53 15.77 17.35
N LEU A 169 8.49 15.08 16.20
CA LEU A 169 8.63 13.62 16.13
C LEU A 169 10.00 13.16 16.66
N ALA A 170 11.08 13.86 16.31
CA ALA A 170 12.43 13.52 16.77
C ALA A 170 12.55 13.59 18.30
N LYS A 171 11.94 14.63 18.91
CA LYS A 171 11.88 14.75 20.37
C LYS A 171 11.11 13.59 21.00
N TRP A 172 9.98 13.21 20.41
CA TRP A 172 9.21 12.06 20.89
C TRP A 172 9.99 10.74 20.73
N LEU A 173 10.69 10.54 19.61
CA LEU A 173 11.48 9.34 19.31
C LEU A 173 12.61 9.09 20.32
N ALA A 174 13.23 10.16 20.84
CA ALA A 174 14.35 10.06 21.77
C ALA A 174 14.05 9.27 23.06
N ASP A 175 12.78 9.24 23.48
CA ASP A 175 12.34 8.59 24.72
C ASP A 175 11.75 7.17 24.50
N GLN A 176 11.78 6.66 23.26
CA GLN A 176 11.11 5.41 22.91
C GLN A 176 11.99 4.17 23.10
N LYS A 177 11.34 3.03 23.38
CA LYS A 177 12.00 1.73 23.44
C LYS A 177 12.27 1.19 22.04
N LEU A 178 13.53 0.85 21.77
CA LEU A 178 14.00 0.30 20.50
C LEU A 178 14.17 -1.24 20.58
N PRO A 179 14.11 -1.97 19.45
CA PRO A 179 13.72 -1.46 18.14
C PRO A 179 12.22 -1.14 18.09
N LEU A 180 11.85 -0.09 17.35
CA LEU A 180 10.49 0.43 17.21
C LEU A 180 9.99 0.25 15.77
N ALA A 181 8.81 -0.33 15.60
CA ALA A 181 8.13 -0.40 14.33
C ALA A 181 7.06 0.69 14.23
N ILE A 182 7.07 1.49 13.17
CA ILE A 182 6.09 2.55 12.94
C ILE A 182 5.37 2.31 11.62
N MET A 183 4.04 2.17 11.70
CA MET A 183 3.19 2.29 10.53
C MET A 183 2.91 3.77 10.27
N ALA A 184 3.18 4.26 9.07
CA ALA A 184 2.75 5.57 8.64
C ALA A 184 1.44 5.47 7.86
N ALA A 185 0.54 6.46 8.04
CA ALA A 185 -0.76 6.47 7.39
C ALA A 185 -0.66 6.59 5.87
N SER A 186 0.41 7.20 5.34
CA SER A 186 0.77 7.22 3.92
C SER A 186 2.30 7.36 3.75
N ASP A 187 2.76 7.30 2.50
CA ASP A 187 4.19 7.46 2.17
C ASP A 187 4.70 8.88 2.48
N GLU A 188 3.87 9.92 2.37
CA GLU A 188 4.25 11.28 2.78
C GLU A 188 4.53 11.37 4.28
N TYR A 189 3.71 10.72 5.12
CA TYR A 189 3.98 10.62 6.56
C TYR A 189 5.24 9.80 6.86
N SER A 190 5.57 8.83 6.00
CA SER A 190 6.83 8.08 6.13
C SER A 190 8.05 8.96 5.88
N GLN A 191 7.99 9.92 4.95
CA GLN A 191 9.10 10.86 4.73
C GLN A 191 9.37 11.74 5.95
N LEU A 192 8.30 12.23 6.62
CA LEU A 192 8.44 12.99 7.85
C LEU A 192 9.11 12.17 8.97
N LEU A 193 8.78 10.87 9.07
CA LEU A 193 9.44 9.98 10.02
C LEU A 193 10.91 9.79 9.69
N VAL A 194 11.29 9.63 8.41
CA VAL A 194 12.70 9.48 8.02
C VAL A 194 13.52 10.69 8.47
N GLU A 195 13.02 11.90 8.22
CA GLU A 195 13.67 13.12 8.68
C GLU A 195 13.76 13.17 10.21
N ALA A 196 12.67 12.87 10.92
CA ALA A 196 12.64 12.85 12.38
C ALA A 196 13.64 11.85 12.99
N ILE A 197 13.75 10.66 12.42
CA ILE A 197 14.65 9.59 12.88
C ILE A 197 16.12 10.03 12.69
N HIS A 198 16.45 10.69 11.57
CA HIS A 198 17.77 11.28 11.37
C HIS A 198 18.08 12.40 12.37
N ILE A 199 17.12 13.31 12.64
CA ILE A 199 17.27 14.37 13.65
C ILE A 199 17.53 13.74 15.04
N ALA A 200 16.87 12.63 15.35
CA ALA A 200 17.07 11.88 16.60
C ALA A 200 18.38 11.06 16.65
N ASN A 201 19.21 11.09 15.60
CA ASN A 201 20.42 10.26 15.45
C ASN A 201 20.17 8.75 15.57
N LEU A 202 19.00 8.30 15.15
CA LEU A 202 18.60 6.89 15.10
C LEU A 202 18.77 6.32 13.69
N LYS A 203 18.89 5.00 13.58
CA LYS A 203 19.09 4.28 12.32
C LYS A 203 17.80 3.66 11.79
N ILE A 204 17.67 3.70 10.47
CA ILE A 204 16.62 3.02 9.72
C ILE A 204 17.26 1.90 8.89
N PRO A 205 16.79 0.64 8.93
CA PRO A 205 15.66 0.14 9.72
C PRO A 205 16.00 -0.38 11.13
N SER A 206 17.28 -0.36 11.55
CA SER A 206 17.73 -1.12 12.72
C SER A 206 17.19 -0.63 14.07
N ASP A 207 17.07 0.69 14.25
CA ASP A 207 16.49 1.27 15.46
C ASP A 207 14.99 1.50 15.26
N VAL A 208 14.62 2.09 14.12
CA VAL A 208 13.23 2.37 13.75
C VAL A 208 12.93 1.84 12.36
N SER A 209 11.92 0.98 12.26
CA SER A 209 11.44 0.35 11.02
C SER A 209 10.12 0.97 10.59
N ILE A 210 9.99 1.32 9.31
CA ILE A 210 8.87 2.12 8.79
C ILE A 210 8.19 1.41 7.62
N ILE A 211 6.87 1.32 7.65
CA ILE A 211 6.04 0.90 6.52
C ILE A 211 4.94 1.96 6.31
N GLY A 212 4.91 2.53 5.10
CA GLY A 212 3.88 3.46 4.65
C GLY A 212 2.75 2.78 3.89
N VAL A 213 1.91 3.60 3.24
CA VAL A 213 0.79 3.18 2.41
C VAL A 213 0.72 4.10 1.20
N ASP A 214 0.26 3.58 0.06
CA ASP A 214 0.05 4.21 -1.25
C ASP A 214 1.04 3.71 -2.32
N ASN A 215 2.20 3.19 -1.90
CA ASN A 215 3.27 2.76 -2.78
C ASN A 215 3.61 3.80 -3.85
N ASP A 216 3.60 5.09 -3.47
CA ASP A 216 3.99 6.17 -4.35
C ASP A 216 5.46 6.02 -4.68
N ARG A 217 5.72 5.66 -5.93
CA ARG A 217 7.06 5.35 -6.42
C ARG A 217 8.03 6.50 -6.15
N PHE A 218 7.63 7.75 -6.41
CA PHE A 218 8.52 8.88 -6.30
C PHE A 218 8.84 9.18 -4.84
N ILE A 219 7.84 9.17 -3.97
CA ILE A 219 8.03 9.39 -2.54
C ILE A 219 8.89 8.27 -1.94
N CYS A 220 8.61 7.02 -2.31
CA CYS A 220 9.33 5.84 -1.83
C CYS A 220 10.79 5.78 -2.29
N GLU A 221 11.08 6.15 -3.54
CA GLU A 221 12.43 6.10 -4.12
C GLU A 221 13.28 7.34 -3.78
N LEU A 222 12.66 8.50 -3.58
CA LEU A 222 13.36 9.74 -3.21
C LEU A 222 13.89 9.70 -1.76
N SER A 223 13.20 8.97 -0.89
CA SER A 223 13.61 8.80 0.50
C SER A 223 14.89 7.97 0.63
N ASN A 224 15.73 8.33 1.60
CA ASN A 224 16.91 7.55 1.96
C ASN A 224 16.86 7.19 3.46
N PRO A 225 16.65 5.91 3.82
CA PRO A 225 16.47 4.76 2.94
C PRO A 225 15.12 4.75 2.20
N THR A 226 15.07 4.02 1.09
CA THR A 226 13.84 3.83 0.29
C THR A 226 12.72 3.21 1.13
N LEU A 227 11.48 3.70 0.98
CA LEU A 227 10.35 3.38 1.85
C LEU A 227 9.61 2.10 1.44
N SER A 228 9.39 1.22 2.39
CA SER A 228 8.45 0.11 2.25
C SER A 228 7.03 0.64 2.35
N SER A 229 6.12 0.11 1.53
CA SER A 229 4.76 0.65 1.47
C SER A 229 3.73 -0.40 1.05
N VAL A 230 2.48 -0.22 1.45
CA VAL A 230 1.35 -1.06 1.02
C VAL A 230 0.82 -0.59 -0.34
N ASP A 231 0.78 -1.50 -1.30
CA ASP A 231 0.05 -1.34 -2.57
C ASP A 231 -1.45 -1.56 -2.33
N GLN A 232 -2.26 -0.54 -2.60
CA GLN A 232 -3.71 -0.54 -2.40
C GLN A 232 -4.51 -1.13 -3.57
N ASP A 233 -3.86 -1.56 -4.65
CA ASP A 233 -4.52 -2.02 -5.89
C ASP A 233 -5.44 -0.94 -6.49
N ALA A 234 -5.01 0.32 -6.44
CA ALA A 234 -5.78 1.49 -6.86
C ALA A 234 -6.19 1.45 -8.36
N GLU A 235 -5.37 0.81 -9.20
CA GLU A 235 -5.69 0.54 -10.60
C GLU A 235 -6.92 -0.35 -10.76
N ARG A 236 -7.00 -1.45 -9.99
CA ARG A 236 -8.20 -2.29 -9.97
C ARG A 236 -9.43 -1.51 -9.49
N SER A 237 -9.26 -0.65 -8.49
CA SER A 237 -10.33 0.20 -7.98
C SER A 237 -10.85 1.14 -9.07
N GLY A 238 -9.95 1.76 -9.84
CA GLY A 238 -10.30 2.57 -11.01
C GLY A 238 -11.07 1.79 -12.08
N TYR A 239 -10.63 0.58 -12.40
CA TYR A 239 -11.30 -0.29 -13.36
C TYR A 239 -12.72 -0.66 -12.91
N LEU A 240 -12.89 -1.07 -11.65
CA LEU A 240 -14.20 -1.38 -11.07
C LEU A 240 -15.10 -0.16 -11.05
N SER A 241 -14.57 1.03 -10.74
CA SER A 241 -15.33 2.29 -10.82
C SER A 241 -15.84 2.59 -12.21
N ALA A 242 -14.98 2.47 -13.22
CA ALA A 242 -15.39 2.72 -14.59
C ALA A 242 -16.47 1.73 -15.05
N LYS A 243 -16.30 0.45 -14.70
CA LYS A 243 -17.28 -0.61 -14.98
C LYS A 243 -18.63 -0.34 -14.31
N THR A 244 -18.63 -0.04 -13.02
CA THR A 244 -19.86 0.25 -12.25
C THR A 244 -20.54 1.52 -12.77
N LEU A 245 -19.80 2.60 -13.03
CA LEU A 245 -20.35 3.81 -13.60
C LEU A 245 -21.01 3.54 -14.97
N HIS A 246 -20.39 2.71 -15.80
CA HIS A 246 -20.97 2.35 -17.08
C HIS A 246 -22.31 1.63 -16.92
N GLN A 247 -22.39 0.69 -15.98
CA GLN A 247 -23.64 -0.02 -15.67
C GLN A 247 -24.72 0.93 -15.16
N MET A 248 -24.36 1.86 -14.26
CA MET A 248 -25.26 2.90 -13.76
C MET A 248 -25.81 3.79 -14.91
N MET A 249 -24.95 4.19 -15.84
CA MET A 249 -25.34 4.97 -17.02
C MET A 249 -26.25 4.19 -17.99
N LEU A 250 -26.11 2.87 -18.07
CA LEU A 250 -26.96 2.01 -18.90
C LEU A 250 -28.34 1.78 -18.27
N SER A 251 -28.39 1.58 -16.95
CA SER A 251 -29.63 1.33 -16.20
C SER A 251 -30.33 2.61 -15.74
N ASN A 252 -29.73 3.78 -15.99
CA ASN A 252 -30.19 5.07 -15.48
C ASN A 252 -30.30 5.09 -13.94
N SER A 253 -29.45 4.33 -13.24
CA SER A 253 -29.35 4.33 -11.79
C SER A 253 -28.40 5.43 -11.31
N LEU A 254 -28.74 6.13 -10.23
CA LEU A 254 -27.88 7.16 -9.64
C LEU A 254 -26.90 6.61 -8.59
N ILE A 255 -27.22 5.45 -8.00
CA ILE A 255 -26.47 4.86 -6.89
C ILE A 255 -26.33 3.35 -7.15
N ALA A 256 -25.17 2.83 -6.79
CA ALA A 256 -24.81 1.42 -6.68
C ALA A 256 -24.12 1.18 -5.32
N ASP A 257 -23.94 -0.09 -4.96
CA ASP A 257 -23.21 -0.48 -3.76
C ASP A 257 -21.77 0.06 -3.75
N PRO A 258 -21.18 0.31 -2.57
CA PRO A 258 -19.80 0.76 -2.47
C PRO A 258 -18.83 -0.20 -3.16
N ILE A 259 -17.83 0.37 -3.83
CA ILE A 259 -16.75 -0.36 -4.48
C ILE A 259 -15.60 -0.46 -3.48
N ILE A 260 -15.39 -1.67 -2.99
CA ILE A 260 -14.36 -1.98 -2.01
C ILE A 260 -13.24 -2.73 -2.72
N SER A 261 -12.03 -2.16 -2.65
CA SER A 261 -10.79 -2.79 -3.07
C SER A 261 -10.00 -3.30 -1.88
N TYR A 262 -9.05 -4.19 -2.13
CA TYR A 262 -8.26 -4.82 -1.09
C TYR A 262 -6.77 -4.59 -1.39
N PRO A 263 -5.94 -4.33 -0.36
CA PRO A 263 -4.52 -4.13 -0.58
C PRO A 263 -3.89 -5.39 -1.15
N ARG A 264 -2.97 -5.22 -2.11
CA ARG A 264 -2.36 -6.31 -2.86
C ARG A 264 -1.18 -6.92 -2.12
N MET A 265 -0.22 -6.10 -1.71
CA MET A 265 0.99 -6.54 -1.01
C MET A 265 1.69 -5.40 -0.29
N ILE A 266 2.56 -5.73 0.68
CA ILE A 266 3.59 -4.81 1.17
C ILE A 266 4.77 -4.90 0.20
N VAL A 267 5.09 -3.79 -0.44
CA VAL A 267 6.31 -3.64 -1.24
C VAL A 267 7.45 -3.32 -0.29
N ARG A 268 8.22 -4.35 0.07
CA ARG A 268 9.35 -4.25 1.01
C ARG A 268 10.52 -3.52 0.37
N ARG A 269 11.04 -2.51 1.06
CA ARG A 269 12.24 -1.76 0.72
C ARG A 269 13.10 -1.56 1.98
N LYS A 270 14.18 -0.80 1.85
CA LYS A 270 15.18 -0.62 2.92
C LYS A 270 14.61 -0.09 4.25
N SER A 271 13.54 0.71 4.25
CA SER A 271 12.98 1.27 5.50
C SER A 271 12.39 0.24 6.47
N SER A 272 12.11 -0.99 6.01
CA SER A 272 11.59 -2.05 6.87
C SER A 272 12.40 -3.34 6.80
N ASP A 273 13.60 -3.29 6.21
CA ASP A 273 14.37 -4.49 5.87
C ASP A 273 15.15 -5.12 7.05
N GLU A 274 14.63 -4.96 8.27
CA GLU A 274 15.19 -5.49 9.52
C GLU A 274 14.30 -6.56 10.14
N TYR A 275 14.93 -7.52 10.81
CA TYR A 275 14.26 -8.44 11.73
C TYR A 275 14.75 -8.15 13.14
N ALA A 276 13.83 -7.75 14.02
CA ALA A 276 14.09 -7.42 15.42
C ALA A 276 14.30 -8.69 16.27
N ILE A 277 15.31 -9.48 15.93
CA ILE A 277 15.56 -10.80 16.51
C ILE A 277 16.93 -10.85 17.15
N ALA A 278 16.96 -11.11 18.45
CA ALA A 278 18.20 -11.24 19.21
C ALA A 278 18.89 -12.61 19.03
N ASP A 279 18.17 -13.65 18.61
CA ASP A 279 18.76 -14.99 18.39
C ASP A 279 19.66 -14.97 17.15
N GLU A 280 20.98 -15.04 17.37
CA GLU A 280 22.01 -15.00 16.33
C GLU A 280 21.84 -16.12 15.28
N ASN A 281 21.37 -17.31 15.67
CA ASN A 281 21.21 -18.41 14.72
C ASN A 281 20.00 -18.18 13.79
N VAL A 282 18.90 -17.65 14.35
CA VAL A 282 17.75 -17.27 13.53
C VAL A 282 18.09 -16.09 12.64
N HIS A 283 18.84 -15.10 13.14
CA HIS A 283 19.35 -14.01 12.32
C HIS A 283 20.22 -14.53 11.16
N ASN A 284 21.20 -15.39 11.43
CA ASN A 284 22.05 -16.01 10.39
C ASN A 284 21.24 -16.79 9.35
N ALA A 285 20.19 -17.51 9.78
CA ALA A 285 19.27 -18.19 8.87
C ALA A 285 18.55 -17.21 7.94
N ILE A 286 17.99 -16.12 8.49
CA ILE A 286 17.32 -15.07 7.71
C ILE A 286 18.29 -14.42 6.72
N THR A 287 19.49 -14.04 7.17
CA THR A 287 20.53 -13.44 6.32
C THR A 287 20.91 -14.37 5.17
N PHE A 288 21.06 -15.67 5.45
CA PHE A 288 21.34 -16.67 4.42
C PHE A 288 20.19 -16.77 3.41
N ILE A 289 18.94 -16.82 3.87
CA ILE A 289 17.77 -16.92 2.98
C ILE A 289 17.66 -15.67 2.10
N LYS A 290 17.69 -14.45 2.68
CA LYS A 290 17.61 -13.19 1.95
C LYS A 290 18.71 -13.03 0.90
N LYS A 291 19.92 -13.56 1.18
CA LYS A 291 21.05 -13.49 0.25
C LYS A 291 20.93 -14.46 -0.94
N ASN A 292 20.36 -15.64 -0.72
CA ASN A 292 20.43 -16.75 -1.67
C ASN A 292 19.10 -17.09 -2.36
N ALA A 293 17.99 -17.09 -1.62
CA ALA A 293 16.67 -17.45 -2.13
C ALA A 293 16.24 -16.60 -3.34
N PRO A 294 16.51 -15.27 -3.40
CA PRO A 294 16.15 -14.49 -4.59
C PRO A 294 16.81 -14.97 -5.88
N LYS A 295 17.92 -15.71 -5.81
CA LYS A 295 18.75 -16.08 -6.98
C LYS A 295 18.54 -17.51 -7.45
N ARG A 296 18.14 -18.42 -6.54
CA ARG A 296 17.98 -19.84 -6.81
C ARG A 296 17.10 -20.51 -5.77
N ASP A 297 16.66 -21.71 -6.07
CA ASP A 297 16.06 -22.57 -5.06
C ASP A 297 17.09 -22.96 -3.99
N ILE A 298 16.70 -22.84 -2.73
CA ILE A 298 17.51 -23.22 -1.57
C ILE A 298 16.68 -24.17 -0.69
N THR A 299 17.34 -25.16 -0.11
CA THR A 299 16.69 -26.12 0.77
C THR A 299 16.73 -25.66 2.23
N VAL A 300 15.80 -26.16 3.05
CA VAL A 300 15.85 -25.96 4.51
C VAL A 300 17.16 -26.48 5.09
N GLU A 301 17.71 -27.56 4.55
CA GLU A 301 18.98 -28.13 5.01
C GLU A 301 20.17 -27.18 4.78
N GLU A 302 20.21 -26.48 3.65
CA GLU A 302 21.22 -25.44 3.40
C GLU A 302 21.13 -24.30 4.42
N VAL A 303 19.92 -23.90 4.82
CA VAL A 303 19.72 -22.89 5.86
C VAL A 303 20.23 -23.40 7.21
N VAL A 304 19.91 -24.64 7.58
CA VAL A 304 20.37 -25.25 8.84
C VAL A 304 21.89 -25.26 8.88
N ASN A 305 22.55 -25.67 7.79
CA ASN A 305 24.01 -25.70 7.67
C ASN A 305 24.68 -24.31 7.74
N ALA A 306 23.92 -23.23 7.52
CA ALA A 306 24.40 -21.87 7.72
C ALA A 306 24.36 -21.43 9.19
N THR A 307 23.83 -22.25 10.09
CA THR A 307 23.68 -21.98 11.53
C THR A 307 24.47 -22.98 12.38
N ARG A 308 24.51 -22.78 13.69
CA ARG A 308 25.13 -23.71 14.65
C ARG A 308 24.11 -24.66 15.30
N LEU A 309 22.88 -24.72 14.79
CA LEU A 309 21.78 -25.47 15.38
C LEU A 309 21.44 -26.74 14.61
N SER A 310 20.87 -27.72 15.31
CA SER A 310 20.19 -28.83 14.63
C SER A 310 18.91 -28.32 13.95
N ARG A 311 18.47 -29.03 12.90
CA ARG A 311 17.24 -28.71 12.17
C ARG A 311 16.04 -28.47 13.08
N ARG A 312 15.75 -29.42 13.97
CA ARG A 312 14.64 -29.32 14.93
C ARG A 312 14.75 -28.08 15.81
N SER A 313 15.95 -27.77 16.31
CA SER A 313 16.12 -26.59 17.17
C SER A 313 15.97 -25.30 16.39
N LEU A 314 16.43 -25.24 15.14
CA LEU A 314 16.27 -24.06 14.31
C LEU A 314 14.81 -23.86 13.94
N GLU A 315 14.11 -24.91 13.50
CA GLU A 315 12.68 -24.85 13.14
C GLU A 315 11.82 -24.38 14.32
N LEU A 316 12.03 -24.91 15.53
CA LEU A 316 11.30 -24.48 16.73
C LEU A 316 11.56 -23.01 17.09
N ARG A 317 12.82 -22.56 17.03
CA ARG A 317 13.17 -21.16 17.33
C ARG A 317 12.62 -20.21 16.28
N PHE A 318 12.77 -20.58 15.01
CA PHE A 318 12.30 -19.81 13.86
C PHE A 318 10.79 -19.60 13.95
N ASP A 319 10.02 -20.68 14.18
CA ASP A 319 8.57 -20.62 14.38
C ASP A 319 8.19 -19.77 15.60
N SER A 320 8.85 -19.98 16.75
CA SER A 320 8.55 -19.23 17.98
C SER A 320 8.82 -17.71 17.88
N LEU A 321 9.79 -17.30 17.03
CA LEU A 321 10.22 -15.91 16.92
C LEU A 321 9.57 -15.18 15.75
N LEU A 322 9.20 -15.90 14.69
CA LEU A 322 8.70 -15.32 13.44
C LEU A 322 7.28 -15.75 13.09
N ASN A 323 6.71 -16.73 13.81
CA ASN A 323 5.39 -17.33 13.56
C ASN A 323 5.23 -17.87 12.12
N GLN A 324 6.29 -18.47 11.58
CA GLN A 324 6.34 -19.01 10.23
C GLN A 324 7.39 -20.12 10.12
N THR A 325 7.23 -21.00 9.13
CA THR A 325 8.23 -22.04 8.84
C THR A 325 9.39 -21.48 8.01
N ILE A 326 10.57 -22.12 8.12
CA ILE A 326 11.74 -21.79 7.30
C ILE A 326 11.41 -21.92 5.81
N HIS A 327 10.67 -22.96 5.44
CA HIS A 327 10.29 -23.22 4.04
C HIS A 327 9.37 -22.12 3.50
N ASP A 328 8.37 -21.69 4.28
CA ASP A 328 7.45 -20.63 3.85
C ASP A 328 8.18 -19.30 3.71
N PHE A 329 9.13 -19.03 4.60
CA PHE A 329 10.00 -17.85 4.50
C PHE A 329 10.85 -17.86 3.22
N ILE A 330 11.47 -18.99 2.87
CA ILE A 330 12.19 -19.14 1.59
C ILE A 330 11.27 -18.83 0.41
N CYS A 331 10.06 -19.41 0.43
CA CYS A 331 9.09 -19.23 -0.63
C CYS A 331 8.63 -17.78 -0.78
N MET A 332 8.36 -17.10 0.33
CA MET A 332 7.99 -15.69 0.37
C MET A 332 9.09 -14.82 -0.26
N VAL A 333 10.33 -14.94 0.21
CA VAL A 333 11.48 -14.16 -0.31
C VAL A 333 11.70 -14.39 -1.81
N ARG A 334 11.46 -15.61 -2.30
CA ARG A 334 11.52 -15.91 -3.75
C ARG A 334 10.44 -15.17 -4.53
N ILE A 335 9.21 -15.23 -4.04
CA ILE A 335 8.07 -14.62 -4.73
C ILE A 335 8.12 -13.10 -4.69
N GLU A 336 8.63 -12.49 -3.62
CA GLU A 336 8.89 -11.04 -3.58
C GLU A 336 9.80 -10.59 -4.71
N ASN A 337 10.86 -11.34 -5.00
CA ASN A 337 11.75 -11.01 -6.11
C ASN A 337 11.07 -11.20 -7.48
N VAL A 338 10.16 -12.18 -7.59
CA VAL A 338 9.31 -12.34 -8.78
C VAL A 338 8.40 -11.12 -8.94
N CYS A 339 7.71 -10.68 -7.88
CA CYS A 339 6.86 -9.47 -7.90
C CYS A 339 7.66 -8.25 -8.36
N ASN A 340 8.85 -8.03 -7.77
CA ASN A 340 9.73 -6.93 -8.15
C ASN A 340 10.09 -6.94 -9.65
N LEU A 341 10.43 -8.11 -10.21
CA LEU A 341 10.71 -8.22 -11.65
C LEU A 341 9.45 -8.07 -12.52
N LEU A 342 8.29 -8.52 -12.03
CA LEU A 342 7.02 -8.34 -12.72
C LEU A 342 6.64 -6.85 -12.81
N ASP A 343 6.92 -6.09 -11.75
CA ASP A 343 6.60 -4.67 -11.65
C ASP A 343 7.67 -3.78 -12.30
N ASN A 344 8.96 -4.12 -12.22
CA ASN A 344 10.03 -3.21 -12.66
C ASN A 344 10.73 -3.65 -13.96
N SER A 345 10.21 -4.65 -14.68
CA SER A 345 10.77 -5.08 -15.96
C SER A 345 9.73 -5.60 -16.96
N GLU A 346 10.03 -5.49 -18.25
CA GLU A 346 9.23 -6.09 -19.34
C GLU A 346 9.53 -7.58 -19.57
N LYS A 347 10.39 -8.21 -18.74
CA LYS A 347 10.75 -9.63 -18.89
C LYS A 347 9.50 -10.49 -18.82
N THR A 348 9.27 -11.37 -19.79
CA THR A 348 8.21 -12.38 -19.76
C THR A 348 8.32 -13.27 -18.53
N ILE A 349 7.21 -13.92 -18.13
CA ILE A 349 7.21 -14.86 -16.99
C ILE A 349 8.23 -15.99 -17.23
N LYS A 350 8.42 -16.40 -18.49
CA LYS A 350 9.43 -17.38 -18.89
C LYS A 350 10.86 -16.89 -18.64
N GLU A 351 11.17 -15.65 -19.02
CA GLU A 351 12.48 -15.04 -18.76
C GLU A 351 12.73 -14.84 -17.26
N ILE A 352 11.70 -14.48 -16.49
CA ILE A 352 11.81 -14.37 -15.03
C ILE A 352 12.08 -15.73 -14.41
N ALA A 353 11.34 -16.78 -14.79
CA ALA A 353 11.56 -18.14 -14.31
C ALA A 353 12.99 -18.60 -14.58
N PHE A 354 13.50 -18.36 -15.79
CA PHE A 354 14.88 -18.67 -16.18
C PHE A 354 15.90 -17.86 -15.36
N HIS A 355 15.72 -16.55 -15.27
CA HIS A 355 16.63 -15.65 -14.56
C HIS A 355 16.76 -15.96 -13.05
N LEU A 356 15.69 -16.47 -12.44
CA LEU A 356 15.64 -16.81 -11.02
C LEU A 356 15.84 -18.32 -10.74
N ASN A 357 16.31 -19.07 -11.75
CA ASN A 357 16.57 -20.51 -11.67
C ASN A 357 15.39 -21.33 -11.14
N PHE A 358 14.18 -21.05 -11.62
CA PHE A 358 13.04 -21.94 -11.42
C PHE A 358 13.12 -23.12 -12.38
N ASN A 359 12.88 -24.33 -11.88
CA ASN A 359 12.92 -25.56 -12.69
C ASN A 359 11.93 -25.51 -13.88
N SER A 360 10.81 -24.80 -13.73
CA SER A 360 9.84 -24.58 -14.81
C SER A 360 8.96 -23.36 -14.55
N VAL A 361 8.29 -22.88 -15.61
CA VAL A 361 7.33 -21.77 -15.52
C VAL A 361 6.10 -22.17 -14.69
N GLU A 362 5.71 -23.44 -14.75
CA GLU A 362 4.61 -24.01 -13.97
C GLU A 362 4.95 -24.05 -12.48
N ASN A 363 6.20 -24.38 -12.13
CA ASN A 363 6.66 -24.35 -10.74
C ASN A 363 6.66 -22.91 -10.18
N LEU A 364 7.15 -21.93 -10.95
CA LEU A 364 7.04 -20.52 -10.58
C LEU A 364 5.58 -20.12 -10.39
N SER A 365 4.72 -20.44 -11.36
CA SER A 365 3.31 -20.02 -11.34
C SER A 365 2.53 -20.63 -10.18
N ARG A 366 2.80 -21.90 -9.84
CA ARG A 366 2.20 -22.58 -8.69
C ARG A 366 2.65 -21.97 -7.37
N LEU A 367 3.97 -21.73 -7.23
CA LEU A 367 4.51 -21.08 -6.04
C LEU A 367 3.94 -19.68 -5.86
N PHE A 368 3.92 -18.90 -6.95
CA PHE A 368 3.40 -17.54 -6.97
C PHE A 368 1.92 -17.52 -6.58
N LYS A 369 1.09 -18.39 -7.15
CA LYS A 369 -0.33 -18.49 -6.79
C LYS A 369 -0.55 -18.90 -5.34
N ARG A 370 0.29 -19.77 -4.80
CA ARG A 370 0.21 -20.17 -3.38
C ARG A 370 0.50 -19.00 -2.46
N VAL A 371 1.50 -18.17 -2.78
CA VAL A 371 1.93 -17.05 -1.92
C VAL A 371 1.08 -15.79 -2.14
N MET A 372 0.74 -15.47 -3.40
CA MET A 372 0.06 -14.21 -3.78
C MET A 372 -1.45 -14.37 -4.02
N GLY A 373 -1.99 -15.58 -3.99
CA GLY A 373 -3.41 -15.86 -4.27
C GLY A 373 -3.84 -15.74 -5.75
N CYS A 374 -3.00 -15.15 -6.60
CA CYS A 374 -3.24 -14.97 -8.05
C CYS A 374 -2.07 -15.50 -8.88
N THR A 375 -2.24 -15.66 -10.19
CA THR A 375 -1.15 -16.07 -11.10
C THR A 375 -0.22 -14.91 -11.45
N PRO A 376 1.05 -15.17 -11.85
CA PRO A 376 1.96 -14.10 -12.31
C PRO A 376 1.39 -13.28 -13.47
N SER A 377 0.62 -13.91 -14.36
CA SER A 377 -0.05 -13.25 -15.48
C SER A 377 -1.15 -12.30 -15.02
N GLU A 378 -1.99 -12.72 -14.06
CA GLU A 378 -3.02 -11.86 -13.46
C GLU A 378 -2.39 -10.70 -12.70
N PHE A 379 -1.35 -10.98 -11.91
CA PHE A 379 -0.56 -9.97 -11.21
C PHE A 379 0.00 -8.91 -12.17
N ARG A 380 0.52 -9.33 -13.33
CA ARG A 380 1.00 -8.40 -14.36
C ARG A 380 -0.10 -7.68 -15.13
N LYS A 381 -1.23 -8.34 -15.39
CA LYS A 381 -2.38 -7.74 -16.08
C LYS A 381 -3.08 -6.68 -15.23
N ASN A 382 -3.04 -6.80 -13.91
CA ASN A 382 -3.50 -5.72 -13.03
C ASN A 382 -2.59 -4.48 -13.07
N LYS A 383 -1.59 -4.44 -13.97
CA LYS A 383 -0.66 -3.33 -14.22
C LYS A 383 -0.62 -2.87 -15.70
N LYS A 384 -1.29 -3.60 -16.62
CA LYS A 384 -1.29 -3.34 -18.07
C LYS A 384 -2.72 -3.26 -18.57
#